data_AF-A0A3L7N689-F1
#
_entry.id   AF-A0A3L7N689-F1
#
_cell.length_a   1.000
_cell.length_b   1.000
_cell.length_c   1.000
_cell.angle_alpha   90.00
_cell.angle_beta   90.00
_cell.angle_gamma   90.00
#
_symmetry.space_group_name_H-M   'P 1'
#
loop_
_entity.id
_entity.type
_entity.pdbx_description
1 polymer ?
#
loop_
_entity_poly.entity_id
_entity_poly.type
_entity_poly.pdbx_seq_one_letter_code
_entity_poly.pdbx_strand_id
1 'polypeptide(L)'
;GGAMRKPLKTEVSGGDWYHQIKVGSRVDIMPKPMFFRIARQGGTSSVIVMYDNAGEHFLPVAENAEPPHTRHLGQAQALLFVFDPTMVHSSDNSPRQELILIETVARIRRFAGVGQNSKLGIPVIIALTKADLWAGKAGIDITHPPIAPSKFVNLDRTEIDEVSAVAQAFVGRSFPELMQSLTAFVDNVHWVPCSAMKTAINSQSGREEIQPLATWSEVPLLLAFDEIARRQGRK
;
A
#
# COMPACT_ATOMS: atom_id res chain seq x y z
N GLY A 1 -29.96 11.66 -10.54
CA GLY A 1 -29.07 10.57 -10.06
C GLY A 1 -27.72 10.74 -10.69
N GLY A 2 -26.75 11.27 -9.95
CA GLY A 2 -25.38 11.42 -10.45
C GLY A 2 -24.71 10.06 -10.45
N ALA A 3 -24.37 9.53 -11.62
CA ALA A 3 -23.48 8.38 -11.72
C ALA A 3 -22.18 8.73 -11.00
N MET A 4 -21.89 8.03 -9.90
CA MET A 4 -20.63 8.20 -9.19
C MET A 4 -19.52 7.81 -10.18
N ARG A 5 -18.69 8.78 -10.58
CA ARG A 5 -17.54 8.54 -11.46
C ARG A 5 -16.64 7.52 -10.78
N LYS A 6 -16.18 6.52 -11.52
CA LYS A 6 -15.13 5.59 -11.11
C LYS A 6 -13.98 6.41 -10.49
N PRO A 7 -13.43 6.02 -9.33
CA PRO A 7 -12.30 6.74 -8.74
C PRO A 7 -11.16 6.85 -9.76
N LEU A 8 -10.56 8.03 -9.83
CA LEU A 8 -9.49 8.32 -10.77
C LEU A 8 -8.25 7.51 -10.40
N LYS A 9 -7.60 6.92 -11.42
CA LYS A 9 -6.31 6.25 -11.26
C LYS A 9 -5.23 7.30 -11.03
N THR A 10 -4.24 6.99 -10.18
CA THR A 10 -3.04 7.83 -10.04
C THR A 10 -2.39 8.02 -11.41
N GLU A 11 -2.14 9.28 -11.77
CA GLU A 11 -1.57 9.63 -13.07
C GLU A 11 -0.10 9.22 -13.16
N VAL A 12 0.36 8.87 -14.37
CA VAL A 12 1.75 8.44 -14.63
C VAL A 12 2.70 9.60 -14.93
N SER A 13 2.18 10.77 -15.28
CA SER A 13 2.93 12.00 -15.55
C SER A 13 1.96 13.17 -15.66
N GLY A 14 2.36 14.36 -15.19
CA GLY A 14 1.45 15.51 -15.14
C GLY A 14 0.51 15.46 -13.92
N GLY A 15 -0.46 16.37 -13.88
CA GLY A 15 -1.43 16.48 -12.79
C GLY A 15 -0.92 17.13 -11.50
N ASP A 16 -1.73 17.08 -10.44
CA ASP A 16 -1.44 17.71 -9.15
C ASP A 16 -0.32 17.02 -8.35
N TRP A 17 0.04 15.79 -8.74
CA TRP A 17 0.91 14.88 -7.99
C TRP A 17 2.33 14.73 -8.56
N TYR A 18 2.66 15.41 -9.66
CA TYR A 18 4.01 15.40 -10.23
C TYR A 18 4.49 16.80 -10.58
N HIS A 19 5.78 17.05 -10.33
CA HIS A 19 6.45 18.29 -10.72
C HIS A 19 7.43 18.03 -11.87
N GLN A 20 7.42 18.94 -12.85
CA GLN A 20 8.52 19.06 -13.80
C GLN A 20 9.61 19.92 -13.17
N ILE A 21 10.79 19.34 -12.99
CA ILE A 21 11.94 20.00 -12.40
C ILE A 21 13.03 20.08 -13.47
N LYS A 22 13.55 21.28 -13.71
CA LYS A 22 14.68 21.48 -14.62
C LYS A 22 15.99 21.24 -13.87
N VAL A 23 16.72 20.20 -14.25
CA VAL A 23 18.05 19.86 -13.72
C VAL A 23 19.07 20.08 -14.85
N GLY A 24 19.76 21.22 -14.81
CA GLY A 24 20.64 21.65 -15.90
C GLY A 24 19.87 21.91 -17.20
N SER A 25 20.21 21.19 -18.28
CA SER A 25 19.50 21.24 -19.57
C SER A 25 18.35 20.24 -19.67
N ARG A 26 18.22 19.32 -18.70
CA ARG A 26 17.22 18.23 -18.71
C ARG A 26 15.99 18.62 -17.88
N VAL A 27 14.80 18.22 -18.34
CA VAL A 27 13.57 18.31 -17.56
C VAL A 27 13.24 16.91 -17.06
N ASP A 28 13.17 16.76 -15.74
CA ASP A 28 12.79 15.51 -15.09
C ASP A 28 11.42 15.65 -14.43
N ILE A 29 10.66 14.56 -14.41
CA ILE A 29 9.38 14.48 -13.70
C ILE A 29 9.62 13.77 -12.38
N MET A 30 9.22 14.41 -11.28
CA MET A 30 9.39 13.90 -9.92
C MET A 30 8.04 13.86 -9.19
N PRO A 31 7.80 12.85 -8.34
CA PRO A 31 6.59 12.78 -7.53
C PRO A 31 6.56 13.91 -6.50
N LYS A 32 5.37 14.47 -6.28
CA LYS A 32 5.14 15.52 -5.30
C LYS A 32 4.91 14.92 -3.91
N PRO A 33 5.69 15.28 -2.89
CA PRO A 33 5.45 14.81 -1.53
C PRO A 33 4.18 15.41 -0.94
N MET A 34 3.41 14.58 -0.24
CA MET A 34 2.36 14.98 0.69
C MET A 34 2.92 15.08 2.10
N PHE A 35 2.65 16.19 2.80
CA PHE A 35 3.10 16.41 4.17
C PHE A 35 1.92 16.39 5.14
N PHE A 36 1.99 15.51 6.13
CA PHE A 36 1.01 15.45 7.21
C PHE A 36 1.71 15.70 8.54
N ARG A 37 1.26 16.71 9.29
CA ARG A 37 1.76 16.95 10.64
C ARG A 37 0.92 16.15 11.63
N ILE A 38 1.56 15.22 12.33
CA ILE A 38 0.96 14.48 13.43
C ILE A 38 1.50 15.01 14.74
N ALA A 39 0.62 15.37 15.65
CA ALA A 39 1.00 15.79 16.99
C ALA A 39 0.38 14.84 18.01
N ARG A 40 1.21 14.31 18.90
CA ARG A 40 0.71 13.67 20.13
C ARG A 40 0.27 14.78 21.08
N GLN A 41 -0.90 14.65 21.69
CA GLN A 41 -1.38 15.63 22.66
C GLN A 41 -0.39 15.70 23.84
N GLY A 42 0.19 16.88 24.09
CA GLY A 42 1.22 17.09 25.13
C GLY A 42 2.62 16.57 24.76
N GLY A 43 2.88 16.19 23.52
CA GLY A 43 4.18 15.68 23.04
C GLY A 43 4.73 16.41 21.81
N THR A 44 5.82 15.88 21.27
CA THR A 44 6.46 16.40 20.04
C THR A 44 5.63 16.12 18.81
N SER A 45 5.54 17.09 17.89
CA SER A 45 4.96 16.87 16.56
C SER A 45 5.96 16.20 15.63
N SER A 46 5.48 15.25 14.83
CA SER A 46 6.21 14.61 13.74
C SER A 46 5.58 14.99 12.40
N VAL A 47 6.36 14.88 11.33
CA VAL A 47 5.87 15.06 9.96
C VAL A 47 5.96 13.72 9.25
N ILE A 48 4.83 13.25 8.72
CA ILE A 48 4.80 12.14 7.76
C ILE A 48 4.92 12.74 6.36
N VAL A 49 5.81 12.16 5.57
CA VAL A 49 5.95 12.46 4.14
C VAL A 49 5.48 11.23 3.36
N MET A 50 4.47 11.40 2.51
CA MET A 50 3.94 10.34 1.66
C MET A 50 4.19 10.67 0.18
N TYR A 51 4.58 9.66 -0.58
CA TYR A 51 4.68 9.72 -2.03
C TYR A 51 3.68 8.73 -2.61
N ASP A 52 2.67 9.22 -3.34
CA ASP A 52 1.79 8.38 -4.13
C ASP A 52 2.46 8.09 -5.48
N ASN A 53 2.62 6.81 -5.82
CA ASN A 53 3.31 6.38 -7.05
C ASN A 53 2.34 5.54 -7.88
N ALA A 54 2.24 5.83 -9.18
CA ALA A 54 1.45 5.00 -10.07
C ALA A 54 2.09 3.62 -10.25
N GLY A 55 1.28 2.56 -10.28
CA GLY A 55 1.78 1.19 -10.46
C GLY A 55 2.57 1.01 -11.77
N GLU A 56 2.21 1.76 -12.81
CA GLU A 56 2.89 1.78 -14.11
C GLU A 56 4.35 2.25 -14.05
N HIS A 57 4.74 3.03 -13.03
CA HIS A 57 6.14 3.42 -12.82
C HIS A 57 7.06 2.23 -12.53
N PHE A 58 6.46 1.12 -12.10
CA PHE A 58 7.15 -0.11 -11.73
C PHE A 58 7.01 -1.19 -12.81
N LEU A 59 6.39 -0.89 -13.96
CA LEU A 59 6.48 -1.79 -15.09
C LEU A 59 7.91 -1.78 -15.66
N PRO A 60 8.41 -2.91 -16.17
CA PRO A 60 9.73 -2.96 -16.81
C PRO A 60 9.77 -1.97 -17.97
N VAL A 61 10.63 -0.95 -17.88
CA VAL A 61 10.93 -0.04 -18.99
C VAL A 61 12.13 -0.64 -19.74
N ALA A 62 12.12 -0.56 -21.08
CA ALA A 62 13.24 -0.96 -21.91
C ALA A 62 14.56 -0.31 -21.44
N GLU A 63 15.65 -1.06 -21.56
CA GLU A 63 16.95 -0.79 -20.96
C GLU A 63 17.49 0.63 -21.24
N ASN A 64 18.09 1.23 -20.19
CA ASN A 64 19.05 2.35 -20.19
C ASN A 64 18.61 3.72 -19.63
N ALA A 65 17.44 3.85 -19.00
CA ALA A 65 17.16 5.02 -18.17
C ALA A 65 16.45 4.63 -16.87
N GLU A 66 17.17 4.64 -15.75
CA GLU A 66 16.55 4.55 -14.43
C GLU A 66 15.62 5.75 -14.22
N PRO A 67 14.31 5.54 -13.99
CA PRO A 67 13.41 6.65 -13.94
C PRO A 67 13.61 7.48 -12.65
N PRO A 68 13.86 8.79 -12.76
CA PRO A 68 14.12 9.65 -11.60
C PRO A 68 12.96 9.63 -10.58
N HIS A 69 11.73 9.37 -11.05
CA HIS A 69 10.52 9.32 -10.26
C HIS A 69 10.44 8.18 -9.22
N THR A 70 11.40 7.26 -9.15
CA THR A 70 11.44 6.21 -8.11
C THR A 70 12.61 6.31 -7.13
N ARG A 71 13.49 7.31 -7.26
CA ARG A 71 14.69 7.43 -6.41
C ARG A 71 14.37 7.66 -4.93
N HIS A 72 13.24 8.30 -4.61
CA HIS A 72 12.80 8.54 -3.23
C HIS A 72 12.57 7.24 -2.45
N LEU A 73 12.33 6.13 -3.14
CA LEU A 73 12.14 4.81 -2.52
C LEU A 73 13.34 4.35 -1.70
N GLY A 74 14.56 4.77 -2.06
CA GLY A 74 15.77 4.46 -1.28
C GLY A 74 15.80 5.11 0.10
N GLN A 75 14.95 6.11 0.35
CA GLN A 75 14.82 6.82 1.63
C GLN A 75 13.53 6.42 2.37
N ALA A 76 12.74 5.50 1.83
CA ALA A 76 11.46 5.10 2.42
C ALA A 76 11.69 4.41 3.79
N GLN A 77 10.89 4.79 4.79
CA GLN A 77 10.90 4.16 6.12
C GLN A 77 9.84 3.06 6.27
N ALA A 78 8.88 3.02 5.35
CA ALA A 78 7.84 2.00 5.20
C ALA A 78 7.34 1.99 3.75
N LEU A 79 6.82 0.84 3.31
CA LEU A 79 6.10 0.70 2.04
C LEU A 79 4.64 0.36 2.34
N LEU A 80 3.71 1.17 1.84
CA LEU A 80 2.29 0.79 1.75
C LEU A 80 2.03 0.39 0.31
N PHE A 81 1.58 -0.84 0.09
CA PHE A 81 1.23 -1.34 -1.23
C PHE A 81 -0.25 -1.71 -1.27
N VAL A 82 -0.98 -1.08 -2.19
CA VAL A 82 -2.41 -1.33 -2.39
C VAL A 82 -2.56 -2.55 -3.29
N PHE A 83 -3.13 -3.63 -2.77
CA PHE A 83 -3.32 -4.89 -3.48
C PHE A 83 -4.80 -5.26 -3.50
N ASP A 84 -5.32 -5.61 -4.67
CA ASP A 84 -6.70 -6.09 -4.83
C ASP A 84 -6.68 -7.60 -5.10
N PRO A 85 -6.94 -8.44 -4.08
CA PRO A 85 -6.94 -9.89 -4.24
C PRO A 85 -8.11 -10.40 -5.08
N THR A 86 -9.08 -9.56 -5.42
CA THR A 86 -10.20 -9.95 -6.29
C THR A 86 -9.84 -9.91 -7.78
N MET A 87 -8.75 -9.24 -8.14
CA MET A 87 -8.24 -9.17 -9.52
C MET A 87 -7.38 -10.40 -9.87
N VAL A 88 -7.87 -11.59 -9.56
CA VAL A 88 -7.19 -12.86 -9.86
C VAL A 88 -7.15 -13.04 -11.38
N HIS A 89 -5.94 -13.03 -11.95
CA HIS A 89 -5.68 -13.33 -13.37
C HIS A 89 -6.61 -12.62 -14.36
N SER A 90 -6.84 -11.31 -14.20
CA SER A 90 -7.57 -10.54 -15.21
C SER A 90 -6.82 -10.61 -16.55
N SER A 91 -7.49 -11.21 -17.53
CA SER A 91 -6.97 -11.51 -18.86
C SER A 91 -6.68 -10.23 -19.65
N ASP A 92 -5.47 -10.20 -20.21
CA ASP A 92 -4.97 -9.42 -21.34
C ASP A 92 -4.57 -7.94 -21.22
N ASN A 93 -4.92 -7.15 -20.19
CA ASN A 93 -4.43 -5.75 -20.13
C ASN A 93 -4.25 -5.12 -18.75
N SER A 94 -4.53 -5.82 -17.64
CA SER A 94 -4.26 -5.28 -16.30
C SER A 94 -2.80 -5.53 -15.91
N PRO A 95 -2.06 -4.53 -15.43
CA PRO A 95 -0.71 -4.75 -14.94
C PRO A 95 -0.74 -5.73 -13.77
N ARG A 96 0.09 -6.78 -13.84
CA ARG A 96 0.18 -7.80 -12.80
C ARG A 96 0.70 -7.17 -11.52
N GLN A 97 -0.18 -7.00 -10.53
CA GLN A 97 0.12 -6.34 -9.25
C GLN A 97 1.30 -6.99 -8.53
N GLU A 98 1.43 -8.32 -8.65
CA GLU A 98 2.55 -9.10 -8.13
C GLU A 98 3.89 -8.63 -8.68
N LEU A 99 3.98 -8.43 -10.00
CA LEU A 99 5.21 -7.96 -10.65
C LEU A 99 5.55 -6.53 -10.22
N ILE A 100 4.56 -5.66 -10.10
CA ILE A 100 4.73 -4.30 -9.60
C ILE A 100 5.29 -4.33 -8.17
N LEU A 101 4.71 -5.15 -7.28
CA LEU A 101 5.19 -5.25 -5.90
C LEU A 101 6.62 -5.79 -5.83
N ILE A 102 6.93 -6.86 -6.56
CA ILE A 102 8.26 -7.46 -6.60
C ILE A 102 9.30 -6.44 -7.10
N GLU A 103 8.99 -5.72 -8.19
CA GLU A 103 9.87 -4.69 -8.72
C GLU A 103 10.02 -3.50 -7.76
N THR A 104 8.94 -3.10 -7.07
CA THR A 104 8.98 -2.04 -6.05
C THR A 104 9.94 -2.42 -4.93
N VAL A 105 9.83 -3.63 -4.39
CA VAL A 105 10.73 -4.15 -3.34
C VAL A 105 12.17 -4.22 -3.85
N ALA A 106 12.39 -4.70 -5.07
CA ALA A 106 13.71 -4.75 -5.69
C ALA A 106 14.35 -3.36 -5.83
N ARG A 107 13.58 -2.35 -6.25
CA ARG A 107 14.04 -0.95 -6.36
C ARG A 107 14.37 -0.34 -5.01
N ILE A 108 13.53 -0.53 -3.99
CA ILE A 108 13.84 -0.05 -2.63
C ILE A 108 15.17 -0.63 -2.17
N ARG A 109 15.37 -1.95 -2.30
CA ARG A 109 16.63 -2.61 -1.92
C ARG A 109 17.82 -2.02 -2.68
N ARG A 110 17.70 -1.84 -4.00
CA ARG A 110 18.75 -1.26 -4.85
C ARG A 110 19.11 0.17 -4.42
N PHE A 111 18.11 1.04 -4.24
CA PHE A 111 18.34 2.46 -3.91
C PHE A 111 18.74 2.70 -2.46
N ALA A 112 18.33 1.84 -1.54
CA ALA A 112 18.78 1.88 -0.14
C ALA A 112 20.18 1.25 0.05
N GLY A 113 20.80 0.71 -1.00
CA GLY A 113 22.11 0.05 -0.93
C GLY A 113 22.10 -1.25 -0.13
N VAL A 114 20.95 -1.92 -0.05
CA VAL A 114 20.80 -3.20 0.64
C VAL A 114 21.55 -4.28 -0.14
N GLY A 115 22.43 -5.03 0.53
CA GLY A 115 23.20 -6.10 -0.09
C GLY A 115 22.31 -7.15 -0.79
N GLN A 116 22.83 -7.77 -1.86
CA GLN A 116 22.06 -8.72 -2.69
C GLN A 116 21.43 -9.88 -1.90
N ASN A 117 22.08 -10.31 -0.81
CA ASN A 117 21.61 -11.40 0.06
C ASN A 117 20.85 -10.92 1.30
N SER A 118 20.70 -9.60 1.50
CA SER A 118 20.02 -9.03 2.65
C SER A 118 18.56 -8.72 2.32
N LYS A 119 17.65 -9.11 3.21
CA LYS A 119 16.24 -8.76 3.07
C LYS A 119 15.99 -7.29 3.36
N LEU A 120 14.82 -6.80 2.96
CA LEU A 120 14.39 -5.44 3.16
C LEU A 120 14.05 -5.20 4.65
N GLY A 121 14.73 -4.23 5.24
CA GLY A 121 14.63 -3.90 6.68
C GLY A 121 13.57 -2.86 7.04
N ILE A 122 12.70 -2.45 6.12
CA ILE A 122 11.56 -1.55 6.38
C ILE A 122 10.26 -2.38 6.39
N PRO A 123 9.19 -1.95 7.09
CA PRO A 123 7.93 -2.67 7.10
C PRO A 123 7.23 -2.51 5.75
N VAL A 124 6.69 -3.61 5.24
CA VAL A 124 5.87 -3.63 4.04
C VAL A 124 4.43 -3.94 4.45
N ILE A 125 3.56 -2.95 4.33
CA ILE A 125 2.13 -3.08 4.63
C ILE A 125 1.39 -3.31 3.32
N ILE A 126 0.84 -4.50 3.14
CA ILE A 126 -0.03 -4.84 2.02
C ILE A 126 -1.47 -4.48 2.41
N ALA A 127 -1.96 -3.36 1.89
CA ALA A 127 -3.35 -2.93 2.04
C ALA A 127 -4.23 -3.73 1.08
N LEU A 128 -4.87 -4.77 1.59
CA LEU A 128 -5.74 -5.67 0.83
C LEU A 128 -7.11 -5.03 0.65
N THR A 129 -7.29 -4.38 -0.49
CA THR A 129 -8.49 -3.61 -0.81
C THR A 129 -9.72 -4.48 -1.09
N LYS A 130 -10.88 -3.82 -1.09
CA LYS A 130 -12.19 -4.44 -1.34
C LYS A 130 -12.47 -5.60 -0.38
N ALA A 131 -12.00 -5.48 0.86
CA ALA A 131 -12.20 -6.46 1.92
C ALA A 131 -13.68 -6.83 2.10
N ASP A 132 -14.60 -5.89 1.88
CA ASP A 132 -16.04 -6.14 1.88
C ASP A 132 -16.52 -7.24 0.91
N LEU A 133 -15.75 -7.54 -0.14
CA LEU A 133 -16.08 -8.60 -1.11
C LEU A 133 -15.54 -10.00 -0.72
N TRP A 134 -14.49 -10.06 0.09
CA TRP A 134 -13.74 -11.30 0.31
C TRP A 134 -13.43 -11.65 1.78
N ALA A 135 -13.34 -10.66 2.69
CA ALA A 135 -12.96 -10.88 4.09
C ALA A 135 -13.89 -11.86 4.81
N GLY A 136 -15.20 -11.72 4.61
CA GLY A 136 -16.19 -12.65 5.18
C GLY A 136 -16.02 -14.10 4.71
N LYS A 137 -15.56 -14.31 3.46
CA LYS A 137 -15.25 -15.66 2.94
C LYS A 137 -13.94 -16.20 3.52
N ALA A 138 -13.03 -15.32 3.93
CA ALA A 138 -11.80 -15.68 4.64
C ALA A 138 -12.03 -15.91 6.14
N GLY A 139 -13.22 -15.61 6.68
CA GLY A 139 -13.51 -15.67 8.11
C GLY A 139 -12.98 -14.47 8.89
N ILE A 140 -12.73 -13.34 8.22
CA ILE A 140 -12.25 -12.11 8.84
C ILE A 140 -13.46 -11.18 9.05
N ASP A 141 -13.64 -10.73 10.30
CA ASP A 141 -14.56 -9.65 10.62
C ASP A 141 -13.84 -8.30 10.45
N ILE A 142 -14.42 -7.44 9.62
CA ILE A 142 -13.90 -6.09 9.36
C ILE A 142 -14.85 -5.00 9.88
N THR A 143 -15.93 -5.37 10.57
CA THR A 143 -16.95 -4.41 11.04
C THR A 143 -16.40 -3.39 12.02
N HIS A 144 -15.40 -3.78 12.82
CA HIS A 144 -14.74 -2.94 13.80
C HIS A 144 -13.24 -2.89 13.51
N PRO A 145 -12.61 -1.70 13.42
CA PRO A 145 -11.16 -1.60 13.29
C PRO A 145 -10.47 -2.17 14.53
N PRO A 146 -9.26 -2.75 14.39
CA PRO A 146 -8.53 -3.40 15.46
C PRO A 146 -7.87 -2.33 16.33
N ILE A 147 -8.69 -1.62 17.09
CA ILE A 147 -8.30 -0.52 17.96
C ILE A 147 -8.57 -0.96 19.40
N ALA A 148 -7.50 -1.08 20.18
CA ALA A 148 -7.59 -1.43 21.58
C ALA A 148 -8.30 -0.30 22.37
N PRO A 149 -9.18 -0.64 23.33
CA PRO A 149 -9.84 0.36 24.18
C PRO A 149 -8.80 1.14 24.97
N SER A 150 -8.62 2.42 24.67
CA SER A 150 -7.62 3.25 25.34
C SER A 150 -8.03 4.73 25.32
N LYS A 151 -7.44 5.53 26.21
CA LYS A 151 -7.62 7.00 26.25
C LYS A 151 -7.15 7.68 24.95
N PHE A 152 -6.35 6.97 24.16
CA PHE A 152 -5.85 7.35 22.84
C PHE A 152 -6.14 6.25 21.81
N VAL A 153 -6.03 6.55 20.51
CA VAL A 153 -6.09 5.50 19.48
C VAL A 153 -4.84 4.63 19.63
N ASN A 154 -5.04 3.37 20.00
CA ASN A 154 -3.98 2.37 20.07
C ASN A 154 -4.40 1.18 19.21
N LEU A 155 -3.50 0.68 18.37
CA LEU A 155 -3.79 -0.48 17.54
C LEU A 155 -3.77 -1.75 18.41
N ASP A 156 -4.76 -2.61 18.24
CA ASP A 156 -4.71 -3.97 18.76
C ASP A 156 -3.81 -4.81 17.84
N ARG A 157 -2.54 -4.94 18.24
CA ARG A 157 -1.55 -5.65 17.43
C ARG A 157 -1.80 -7.14 17.36
N THR A 158 -2.35 -7.72 18.42
CA THR A 158 -2.66 -9.16 18.46
C THR A 158 -3.73 -9.46 17.42
N GLU A 159 -4.79 -8.66 17.40
CA GLU A 159 -5.85 -8.78 16.39
C GLU A 159 -5.31 -8.54 14.97
N ILE A 160 -4.46 -7.52 14.77
CA ILE A 160 -3.83 -7.26 13.46
C ILE A 160 -2.97 -8.44 13.01
N ASP A 161 -2.16 -9.03 13.88
CA ASP A 161 -1.26 -10.13 13.52
C ASP A 161 -2.07 -11.40 13.20
N GLU A 162 -3.14 -11.68 13.95
CA GLU A 162 -4.07 -12.78 13.68
C GLU A 162 -4.78 -12.60 12.33
N VAL A 163 -5.36 -11.42 12.08
CA VAL A 163 -6.02 -11.08 10.81
C VAL A 163 -5.03 -11.12 9.66
N SER A 164 -3.80 -10.64 9.85
CA SER A 164 -2.73 -10.67 8.86
C SER A 164 -2.38 -12.10 8.47
N ALA A 165 -2.28 -13.03 9.43
CA ALA A 165 -2.02 -14.43 9.14
C ALA A 165 -3.15 -15.09 8.31
N VAL A 166 -4.41 -14.80 8.65
CA VAL A 166 -5.58 -15.32 7.90
C VAL A 166 -5.63 -14.73 6.49
N ALA A 167 -5.41 -13.43 6.37
CA ALA A 167 -5.41 -12.73 5.08
C ALA A 167 -4.26 -13.20 4.18
N GLN A 168 -3.07 -13.39 4.75
CA GLN A 168 -1.91 -13.96 4.07
C GLN A 168 -2.22 -15.36 3.51
N ALA A 169 -2.82 -16.24 4.31
CA ALA A 169 -3.22 -17.57 3.87
C ALA A 169 -4.29 -17.50 2.77
N PHE A 170 -5.24 -16.55 2.86
CA PHE A 170 -6.25 -16.35 1.83
C PHE A 170 -5.63 -15.96 0.49
N VAL A 171 -4.74 -14.95 0.46
CA VAL A 171 -4.05 -14.47 -0.74
C VAL A 171 -3.12 -15.55 -1.31
N GLY A 172 -2.38 -16.25 -0.44
CA GLY A 172 -1.41 -17.26 -0.85
C GLY A 172 -2.00 -18.44 -1.63
N ARG A 173 -3.31 -18.70 -1.50
CA ARG A 173 -4.00 -19.71 -2.32
C ARG A 173 -4.07 -19.34 -3.80
N SER A 174 -4.19 -18.06 -4.10
CA SER A 174 -4.30 -17.56 -5.48
C SER A 174 -2.98 -17.00 -6.02
N PHE A 175 -2.05 -16.61 -5.14
CA PHE A 175 -0.82 -15.92 -5.50
C PHE A 175 0.43 -16.57 -4.84
N PRO A 176 0.72 -17.86 -5.08
CA PRO A 176 1.82 -18.56 -4.42
C PRO A 176 3.21 -18.00 -4.76
N GLU A 177 3.41 -17.53 -6.00
CA GLU A 177 4.70 -16.94 -6.44
C GLU A 177 5.00 -15.61 -5.76
N LEU A 178 3.96 -14.79 -5.55
CA LEU A 178 4.04 -13.57 -4.73
C LEU A 178 4.51 -13.90 -3.31
N MET A 179 3.89 -14.91 -2.69
CA MET A 179 4.23 -15.32 -1.33
C MET A 179 5.68 -15.77 -1.20
N GLN A 180 6.15 -16.57 -2.17
CA GLN A 180 7.54 -17.02 -2.21
C GLN A 180 8.51 -15.85 -2.35
N SER A 181 8.21 -14.92 -3.26
CA SER A 181 9.05 -13.75 -3.52
C SER A 181 9.13 -12.81 -2.30
N LEU A 182 7.99 -12.49 -1.68
CA LEU A 182 7.97 -11.63 -0.50
C LEU A 182 8.72 -12.25 0.68
N THR A 183 8.56 -13.56 0.91
CA THR A 183 9.28 -14.28 1.97
C THR A 183 10.80 -14.24 1.75
N ALA A 184 11.25 -14.29 0.50
CA ALA A 184 12.65 -14.23 0.13
C ALA A 184 13.26 -12.83 0.29
N PHE A 185 12.49 -11.76 0.04
CA PHE A 185 13.02 -10.41 -0.04
C PHE A 185 12.69 -9.50 1.14
N VAL A 186 11.71 -9.85 1.98
CA VAL A 186 11.20 -8.99 3.04
C VAL A 186 11.11 -9.75 4.36
N ASP A 187 11.53 -9.10 5.46
CA ASP A 187 11.44 -9.70 6.80
C ASP A 187 10.17 -9.35 7.56
N ASN A 188 9.55 -8.22 7.23
CA ASN A 188 8.42 -7.68 7.96
C ASN A 188 7.32 -7.26 6.97
N VAL A 189 6.33 -8.15 6.80
CA VAL A 189 5.17 -7.96 5.93
C VAL A 189 3.89 -8.10 6.75
N HIS A 190 3.02 -7.10 6.66
CA HIS A 190 1.69 -7.14 7.27
C HIS A 190 0.62 -7.12 6.18
N TRP A 191 -0.40 -7.97 6.31
CA TRP A 191 -1.50 -8.10 5.36
C TRP A 191 -2.77 -7.52 6.00
N VAL A 192 -3.14 -6.31 5.61
CA VAL A 192 -4.21 -5.57 6.29
C VAL A 192 -5.43 -5.47 5.37
N PRO A 193 -6.56 -6.13 5.68
CA PRO A 193 -7.80 -5.94 4.95
C PRO A 193 -8.29 -4.51 5.11
N CYS A 194 -8.71 -3.89 4.01
CA CYS A 194 -9.36 -2.59 4.06
C CYS A 194 -10.29 -2.38 2.86
N SER A 195 -11.22 -1.44 3.00
CA SER A 195 -12.07 -0.97 1.93
C SER A 195 -12.22 0.53 2.05
N ALA A 196 -11.66 1.29 1.11
CA ALA A 196 -11.86 2.75 1.05
C ALA A 196 -13.31 3.12 0.71
N MET A 197 -13.98 2.22 0.00
CA MET A 197 -15.37 2.31 -0.41
C MET A 197 -16.01 0.94 -0.31
N LYS A 198 -17.28 0.89 0.09
CA LYS A 198 -18.06 -0.34 0.04
C LYS A 198 -18.53 -0.59 -1.38
N THR A 199 -18.27 -1.79 -1.87
CA THR A 199 -18.65 -2.26 -3.20
C THR A 199 -19.77 -3.27 -3.03
N ALA A 200 -20.98 -2.92 -3.49
CA ALA A 200 -22.11 -3.83 -3.53
C ALA A 200 -22.42 -4.20 -4.97
N ILE A 201 -22.77 -5.45 -5.25
CA ILE A 201 -23.33 -5.82 -6.55
C ILE A 201 -24.84 -5.56 -6.49
N ASN A 202 -25.33 -4.63 -7.31
CA ASN A 202 -26.77 -4.39 -7.42
C ASN A 202 -27.44 -5.62 -8.06
N SER A 203 -28.35 -6.25 -7.33
CA SER A 203 -29.05 -7.48 -7.73
C SER A 203 -29.99 -7.31 -8.93
N GLN A 204 -30.44 -6.09 -9.22
CA GLN A 204 -31.32 -5.77 -10.36
C GLN A 204 -30.54 -5.42 -11.63
N SER A 205 -29.38 -4.76 -11.51
CA SER A 205 -28.59 -4.30 -12.67
C SER A 205 -27.35 -5.14 -12.95
N GLY A 206 -26.92 -5.99 -12.00
CA GLY A 206 -25.68 -6.75 -12.06
C GLY A 206 -24.41 -5.89 -12.01
N ARG A 207 -24.54 -4.58 -11.77
CA ARG A 207 -23.43 -3.63 -11.72
C ARG A 207 -22.92 -3.41 -10.31
N GLU A 208 -21.63 -3.11 -10.21
CA GLU A 208 -21.03 -2.63 -8.96
C GLU A 208 -21.58 -1.24 -8.62
N GLU A 209 -22.16 -1.12 -7.43
CA GLU A 209 -22.50 0.12 -6.76
C GLU A 209 -21.47 0.43 -5.69
N ILE A 210 -20.99 1.66 -5.69
CA ILE A 210 -19.96 2.14 -4.79
C ILE A 210 -20.63 3.04 -3.76
N GLN A 211 -20.37 2.79 -2.47
CA GLN A 211 -20.81 3.63 -1.36
C GLN A 211 -19.59 4.16 -0.59
N PRO A 212 -19.60 5.43 -0.14
CA PRO A 212 -18.51 6.02 0.62
C PRO A 212 -18.54 5.56 2.08
N LEU A 213 -18.44 4.25 2.28
CA LEU A 213 -18.31 3.62 3.59
C LEU A 213 -16.95 2.96 3.67
N ALA A 214 -16.05 3.60 4.41
CA ALA A 214 -14.70 3.10 4.62
C ALA A 214 -14.69 2.07 5.76
N THR A 215 -13.85 1.05 5.59
CA THR A 215 -13.61 0.01 6.58
C THR A 215 -12.11 -0.21 6.69
N TRP A 216 -11.55 -0.04 7.89
CA TRP A 216 -10.12 -0.23 8.19
C TRP A 216 -9.16 0.57 7.28
N SER A 217 -9.63 1.63 6.63
CA SER A 217 -8.83 2.34 5.61
C SER A 217 -7.66 3.10 6.19
N GLU A 218 -7.77 3.48 7.46
CA GLU A 218 -6.75 4.12 8.28
C GLU A 218 -5.71 3.13 8.82
N VAL A 219 -6.07 1.85 8.98
CA VAL A 219 -5.26 0.85 9.68
C VAL A 219 -3.90 0.63 9.01
N PRO A 220 -3.78 0.51 7.67
CA PRO A 220 -2.47 0.36 7.03
C PRO A 220 -1.50 1.52 7.33
N LEU A 221 -2.00 2.76 7.35
CA LEU A 221 -1.19 3.95 7.63
C LEU A 221 -0.79 4.02 9.11
N LEU A 222 -1.74 3.76 10.01
CA LEU A 222 -1.48 3.74 11.44
C LEU A 222 -0.46 2.65 11.80
N LEU A 223 -0.58 1.46 11.20
CA LEU A 223 0.33 0.35 11.42
C LEU A 223 1.74 0.65 10.92
N ALA A 224 1.86 1.26 9.73
CA ALA A 224 3.15 1.71 9.22
C ALA A 224 3.83 2.72 10.17
N PHE A 225 3.06 3.67 10.70
CA PHE A 225 3.57 4.65 11.67
C PHE A 225 4.03 4.00 12.97
N ASP A 226 3.24 3.08 13.51
CA ASP A 226 3.55 2.32 14.73
C ASP A 226 4.81 1.44 14.55
N GLU A 227 4.96 0.77 13.40
CA GLU A 227 6.17 0.01 13.05
C GLU A 227 7.43 0.89 12.99
N ILE A 228 7.32 2.07 12.37
CA ILE A 228 8.43 3.04 12.31
C ILE A 228 8.79 3.54 13.71
N ALA A 229 7.79 3.92 14.51
CA ALA A 229 7.99 4.41 15.88
C ALA A 229 8.73 3.37 16.73
N ARG A 230 8.29 2.11 16.68
CA ARG A 230 8.91 1.00 17.43
C ARG A 230 10.34 0.71 16.97
N ARG A 231 10.62 0.74 15.67
CA ARG A 231 11.99 0.64 15.14
C ARG A 231 12.91 1.77 15.62
N GLN A 232 12.36 2.96 15.85
CA GLN A 232 13.09 4.11 16.41
C GLN A 232 13.17 4.10 17.94
N GLY A 233 12.67 3.06 18.61
CA GLY A 233 12.63 2.96 20.07
C GLY A 233 11.61 3.88 20.76
N ARG A 234 10.67 4.44 20.00
CA ARG A 234 9.58 5.27 20.51
C ARG A 234 8.38 4.35 20.79
N LYS A 235 8.05 4.13 22.07
CA LYS A 235 6.82 3.45 22.51
C LYS A 235 5.72 4.45 22.75
#